data_AF-A0A6A6XI03-F1
#
_entry.id   AF-A0A6A6XI03-F1
#
_cell.length_a   1.000
_cell.length_b   1.000
_cell.length_c   1.000
_cell.angle_alpha   90.00
_cell.angle_beta   90.00
_cell.angle_gamma   90.00
#
_symmetry.space_group_name_H-M   'P 1'
#
loop_
_entity.id
_entity.type
_entity.pdbx_description
1 polymer ?
#
loop_
_entity_poly.entity_id
_entity_poly.type
_entity_poly.pdbx_seq_one_letter_code
_entity_poly.pdbx_strand_id
1 'polypeptide(L)'
;MLPEYSFNTDRAAGFHGRDPQPKRNPVGESKTANANLYDEWQHTAERYLALYKSTQNFVSTVHELSQLPHCFQQATTMLVEFSSGVLRTSGSCFPRMLNSQRASIYTLLDTALLHILLREWEKGELGEKTEAWDVQTKPLCSALESRVRLFPEWALEDYAGFLAGESNGEWMTAIYFYKSRRFLEESLQVYGLRKRVDMVVRGRLPAELVDEIVRHVSLDEDVPTESLGKRHSLKGKQPV
;
A
#
# COMPACT_ATOMS: atom_id res chain seq x y z
N MET A 1 16.66 -19.63 -4.99
CA MET A 1 17.10 -19.97 -6.36
C MET A 1 16.19 -19.22 -7.31
N LEU A 2 16.73 -18.26 -8.05
CA LEU A 2 16.02 -17.49 -9.08
C LEU A 2 16.46 -18.01 -10.45
N PRO A 3 15.57 -18.13 -11.46
CA PRO A 3 16.00 -18.51 -12.79
C PRO A 3 16.50 -17.31 -13.59
N GLU A 4 17.70 -17.46 -14.15
CA GLU A 4 18.29 -16.58 -15.17
C GLU A 4 17.56 -16.78 -16.51
N TYR A 5 17.06 -15.71 -17.11
CA TYR A 5 16.57 -15.73 -18.49
C TYR A 5 17.69 -15.32 -19.44
N SER A 6 18.20 -16.31 -20.19
CA SER A 6 19.04 -16.12 -21.36
C SER A 6 18.16 -15.98 -22.60
N PHE A 7 18.30 -14.87 -23.34
CA PHE A 7 17.68 -14.73 -24.66
C PHE A 7 18.62 -15.32 -25.70
N ASN A 8 18.20 -16.44 -26.28
CA ASN A 8 18.91 -17.08 -27.39
C ASN A 8 18.44 -16.44 -28.71
N THR A 9 19.37 -15.76 -29.38
CA THR A 9 19.27 -15.33 -30.77
C THR A 9 19.41 -16.54 -31.67
N ASP A 10 18.41 -16.83 -32.50
CA ASP A 10 18.56 -17.24 -33.91
C ASP A 10 17.26 -17.82 -34.47
N ARG A 11 16.62 -17.06 -35.38
CA ARG A 11 15.90 -17.68 -36.50
C ARG A 11 15.80 -16.70 -37.67
N ALA A 12 16.77 -16.82 -38.57
CA ALA A 12 16.71 -16.28 -39.91
C ALA A 12 16.02 -17.28 -40.86
N ALA A 13 15.13 -16.76 -41.72
CA ALA A 13 14.77 -17.20 -43.08
C ALA A 13 13.33 -16.76 -43.36
N GLY A 14 12.96 -16.02 -44.40
CA GLY A 14 13.67 -15.42 -45.52
C GLY A 14 12.59 -14.84 -46.44
N PHE A 15 12.81 -13.68 -47.08
CA PHE A 15 11.99 -13.26 -48.22
C PHE A 15 12.84 -12.39 -49.15
N HIS A 16 12.83 -12.78 -50.43
CA HIS A 16 13.60 -12.22 -51.53
C HIS A 16 13.19 -10.79 -51.90
N GLY A 17 14.22 -9.95 -52.14
CA GLY A 17 14.36 -9.18 -53.38
C GLY A 17 13.41 -8.01 -53.62
N ARG A 18 13.79 -6.82 -53.14
CA ARG A 18 13.66 -5.55 -53.88
C ARG A 18 14.83 -4.63 -53.50
N ASP A 19 15.47 -4.06 -54.50
CA ASP A 19 16.58 -3.11 -54.35
C ASP A 19 16.22 -1.93 -53.44
N PRO A 20 17.08 -1.52 -52.50
CA PRO A 20 16.84 -0.33 -51.70
C PRO A 20 17.17 0.92 -52.51
N GLN A 21 16.13 1.65 -52.91
CA GLN A 21 16.23 3.08 -53.25
C GLN A 21 16.82 3.84 -52.03
N PRO A 22 17.79 4.76 -52.21
CA PRO A 22 18.28 5.57 -51.11
C PRO A 22 17.20 6.56 -50.69
N LYS A 23 16.39 6.19 -49.68
CA LYS A 23 15.55 7.13 -48.98
C LYS A 23 16.47 8.11 -48.26
N ARG A 24 16.49 9.34 -48.74
CA ARG A 24 17.05 10.50 -48.06
C ARG A 24 16.57 10.49 -46.60
N ASN A 25 17.51 10.37 -45.66
CA ASN A 25 17.23 10.66 -44.26
C ASN A 25 16.79 12.13 -44.15
N PRO A 26 15.62 12.47 -43.58
CA PRO A 26 15.42 13.80 -43.07
C PRO A 26 16.27 13.93 -41.80
N VAL A 27 17.49 14.45 -41.98
CA VAL A 27 18.33 14.95 -40.89
C VAL A 27 17.64 16.21 -40.35
N GLY A 28 16.61 16.03 -39.52
CA GLY A 28 15.83 17.16 -39.00
C GLY A 28 14.81 16.83 -37.91
N GLU A 29 14.21 15.64 -37.88
CA GLU A 29 13.06 15.35 -36.98
C GLU A 29 13.44 14.76 -35.62
N SER A 30 14.69 14.30 -35.43
CA SER A 30 15.11 13.62 -34.20
C SER A 30 15.40 14.55 -33.01
N LYS A 31 15.73 15.82 -33.25
CA LYS A 31 16.07 16.76 -32.16
C LYS A 31 14.84 17.38 -31.48
N THR A 32 13.76 17.62 -32.22
CA THR A 32 12.50 18.19 -31.70
C THR A 32 11.66 17.15 -30.95
N ALA A 33 11.64 15.90 -31.40
CA ALA A 33 10.98 14.80 -30.68
C ALA A 33 11.64 14.52 -29.32
N ASN A 34 12.98 14.55 -29.25
CA ASN A 34 13.71 14.37 -27.99
C ASN A 34 13.57 15.55 -27.03
N ALA A 35 13.47 16.79 -27.54
CA ALA A 35 13.22 17.97 -26.70
C ALA A 35 11.81 17.95 -26.09
N ASN A 36 10.78 17.57 -26.87
CA ASN A 36 9.41 17.45 -26.39
C ASN A 36 9.25 16.34 -25.33
N LEU A 37 9.95 15.22 -25.50
CA LEU A 37 9.99 14.17 -24.48
C LEU A 37 10.65 14.69 -23.20
N TYR A 38 11.82 15.33 -23.29
CA TYR A 38 12.54 15.87 -22.12
C TYR A 38 11.72 16.89 -21.31
N ASP A 39 10.98 17.80 -21.97
CA ASP A 39 10.08 18.74 -21.30
C ASP A 39 8.92 18.02 -20.60
N GLU A 40 8.33 17.00 -21.23
CA GLU A 40 7.26 16.19 -20.64
C GLU A 40 7.75 15.39 -19.40
N TRP A 41 8.99 14.89 -19.44
CA TRP A 41 9.64 14.21 -18.31
C TRP A 41 9.96 15.16 -17.16
N GLN A 42 10.48 16.37 -17.44
CA GLN A 42 10.74 17.38 -16.40
C GLN A 42 9.46 17.80 -15.70
N HIS A 43 8.38 18.05 -16.44
CA HIS A 43 7.07 18.36 -15.85
C HIS A 43 6.50 17.21 -15.02
N THR A 44 6.79 15.96 -15.39
CA THR A 44 6.36 14.78 -14.63
C THR A 44 7.11 14.66 -13.30
N ALA A 45 8.41 14.94 -13.28
CA ALA A 45 9.23 14.95 -12.07
C ALA A 45 8.79 16.05 -11.09
N GLU A 46 8.55 17.27 -11.58
CA GLU A 46 8.08 18.38 -10.74
C GLU A 46 6.69 18.11 -10.15
N ARG A 47 5.77 17.58 -10.96
CA ARG A 47 4.42 17.18 -10.51
C ARG A 47 4.47 16.08 -9.46
N TYR A 48 5.34 15.08 -9.64
CA TYR A 48 5.57 14.06 -8.63
C TYR A 48 6.09 14.65 -7.32
N LEU A 49 7.13 15.49 -7.38
CA LEU A 49 7.71 16.10 -6.18
C LEU A 49 6.70 16.98 -5.44
N ALA A 50 5.90 17.76 -6.16
CA ALA A 50 4.84 18.57 -5.58
C ALA A 50 3.79 17.68 -4.89
N LEU A 51 3.29 16.65 -5.57
CA LEU A 51 2.29 15.74 -5.00
C LEU A 51 2.85 14.97 -3.79
N TYR A 52 4.10 14.52 -3.86
CA TYR A 52 4.76 13.81 -2.76
C TYR A 52 4.87 14.71 -1.53
N LYS A 53 5.35 15.95 -1.69
CA LYS A 53 5.42 16.94 -0.58
C LYS A 53 4.04 17.25 -0.01
N SER A 54 3.03 17.46 -0.86
CA SER A 54 1.66 17.66 -0.40
C SER A 54 1.12 16.46 0.37
N THR A 55 1.46 15.24 -0.06
CA THR A 55 1.07 14.01 0.65
C THR A 55 1.80 13.89 1.99
N GLN A 56 3.07 14.28 2.08
CA GLN A 56 3.79 14.33 3.35
C GLN A 56 3.12 15.30 4.34
N ASN A 57 2.79 16.51 3.89
CA ASN A 57 2.08 17.48 4.72
C ASN A 57 0.72 16.95 5.18
N PHE A 58 -0.04 16.34 4.26
CA PHE A 58 -1.31 15.70 4.59
C PHE A 58 -1.15 14.60 5.65
N VAL A 59 -0.17 13.71 5.49
CA VAL A 59 0.14 12.66 6.47
C VAL A 59 0.50 13.25 7.83
N SER A 60 1.29 14.31 7.89
CA SER A 60 1.60 15.02 9.14
C SER A 60 0.35 15.56 9.82
N THR A 61 -0.54 16.21 9.07
CA THR A 61 -1.82 16.71 9.61
C THR A 61 -2.72 15.59 10.11
N VAL A 62 -2.82 14.47 9.38
CA VAL A 62 -3.59 13.31 9.81
C VAL A 62 -2.98 12.67 11.06
N HIS A 63 -1.66 12.65 11.16
CA HIS A 63 -0.97 12.18 12.36
C HIS A 63 -1.31 13.05 13.58
N GLU A 64 -1.29 14.37 13.45
CA GLU A 64 -1.72 15.30 14.50
C GLU A 64 -3.19 15.08 14.89
N LEU A 65 -4.07 14.95 13.90
CA LEU A 65 -5.49 14.65 14.09
C LEU A 65 -5.69 13.33 14.86
N SER A 66 -4.91 12.30 14.56
CA SER A 66 -5.00 11.00 15.25
C SER A 66 -4.67 11.06 16.74
N GLN A 67 -4.01 12.14 17.21
CA GLN A 67 -3.71 12.34 18.62
C GLN A 67 -4.86 12.99 19.40
N LEU A 68 -5.87 13.50 18.72
CA LEU A 68 -7.03 14.08 19.37
C LEU A 68 -7.96 12.96 19.87
N PRO A 69 -8.65 13.17 21.01
CA PRO A 69 -9.61 12.21 21.53
C PRO A 69 -10.69 11.88 20.50
N HIS A 70 -11.01 10.59 20.36
CA HIS A 70 -12.06 10.09 19.46
C HIS A 70 -11.84 10.35 17.95
N CYS A 71 -10.65 10.78 17.53
CA CYS A 71 -10.35 11.06 16.12
C CYS A 71 -9.69 9.89 15.37
N PHE A 72 -9.40 8.77 16.02
CA PHE A 72 -8.74 7.60 15.42
C PHE A 72 -9.44 7.11 14.14
N GLN A 73 -10.75 6.86 14.21
CA GLN A 73 -11.53 6.33 13.07
C GLN A 73 -11.50 7.31 11.88
N GLN A 74 -11.62 8.60 12.16
CA GLN A 74 -11.63 9.63 11.13
C GLN A 74 -10.24 9.80 10.51
N ALA A 75 -9.18 9.85 11.31
CA ALA A 75 -7.81 9.95 10.82
C ALA A 75 -7.42 8.77 9.92
N THR A 76 -7.72 7.54 10.34
CA THR A 76 -7.40 6.33 9.56
C THR A 76 -8.20 6.26 8.26
N THR A 77 -9.49 6.56 8.30
CA THR A 77 -10.35 6.57 7.11
C THR A 77 -9.94 7.65 6.12
N MET A 78 -9.54 8.84 6.59
CA MET A 78 -9.05 9.92 5.73
C MET A 78 -7.82 9.53 4.90
N LEU A 79 -6.92 8.69 5.41
CA LEU A 79 -5.77 8.21 4.60
C LEU A 79 -6.24 7.37 3.42
N VAL A 80 -7.22 6.49 3.64
CA VAL A 80 -7.79 5.62 2.60
C VAL A 80 -8.62 6.45 1.60
N GLU A 81 -9.40 7.41 2.09
CA GLU A 81 -10.18 8.32 1.26
C GLU A 81 -9.28 9.22 0.41
N PHE A 82 -8.21 9.79 0.96
CA PHE A 82 -7.24 10.55 0.19
C PHE A 82 -6.64 9.71 -0.95
N SER A 83 -6.28 8.47 -0.65
CA SER A 83 -5.63 7.56 -1.60
C SER A 83 -6.50 7.21 -2.83
N SER A 84 -7.82 7.35 -2.71
CA SER A 84 -8.81 6.94 -3.72
C SER A 84 -9.65 8.11 -4.26
N GLY A 85 -10.13 8.99 -3.39
CA GLY A 85 -10.93 10.16 -3.73
C GLY A 85 -10.14 11.43 -4.07
N VAL A 86 -8.82 11.45 -3.83
CA VAL A 86 -7.95 12.57 -4.24
C VAL A 86 -6.92 12.10 -5.25
N LEU A 87 -6.16 11.07 -4.92
CA LEU A 87 -5.10 10.60 -5.83
C LEU A 87 -5.66 10.02 -7.13
N ARG A 88 -6.76 9.26 -7.09
CA ARG A 88 -7.31 8.57 -8.28
C ARG A 88 -8.40 9.35 -9.01
N THR A 89 -8.64 10.61 -8.65
CA THR A 89 -9.64 11.44 -9.34
C THR A 89 -9.22 11.71 -10.78
N SER A 90 -10.18 11.82 -11.70
CA SER A 90 -9.94 12.01 -13.15
C SER A 90 -9.07 13.23 -13.51
N GLY A 91 -9.00 14.25 -12.65
CA GLY A 91 -8.12 15.42 -12.80
C GLY A 91 -6.73 15.27 -12.18
N SER A 92 -6.44 14.18 -11.48
CA SER A 92 -5.17 13.94 -10.82
C SER A 92 -4.08 13.54 -11.83
N CYS A 93 -2.85 13.99 -11.57
CA CYS A 93 -1.69 13.53 -12.33
C CYS A 93 -1.19 12.14 -11.88
N PHE A 94 -1.68 11.63 -10.75
CA PHE A 94 -1.20 10.39 -10.14
C PHE A 94 -1.32 9.16 -11.06
N PRO A 95 -2.43 8.91 -11.79
CA PRO A 95 -2.52 7.74 -12.69
C PRO A 95 -1.47 7.76 -13.82
N ARG A 96 -0.96 8.94 -14.18
CA ARG A 96 0.04 9.12 -15.25
C ARG A 96 1.49 9.00 -14.75
N MET A 97 1.69 8.87 -13.43
CA MET A 97 3.02 8.72 -12.83
C MET A 97 3.58 7.32 -13.02
N LEU A 98 4.91 7.19 -12.93
CA LEU A 98 5.57 5.89 -12.93
C LEU A 98 5.11 5.03 -11.74
N ASN A 99 5.07 3.70 -11.92
CA ASN A 99 4.72 2.77 -10.84
C ASN A 99 5.58 2.96 -9.59
N SER A 100 6.87 3.25 -9.74
CA SER A 100 7.79 3.52 -8.62
C SER A 100 7.42 4.78 -7.82
N GLN A 101 6.96 5.83 -8.52
CA GLN A 101 6.48 7.07 -7.90
C GLN A 101 5.16 6.85 -7.16
N ARG A 102 4.22 6.15 -7.80
CA ARG A 102 2.94 5.77 -7.18
C ARG A 102 3.14 4.89 -5.95
N ALA A 103 4.03 3.90 -6.06
CA ALA A 103 4.39 3.02 -4.96
C ALA A 103 4.99 3.80 -3.78
N SER A 104 5.84 4.79 -4.06
CA SER A 104 6.40 5.66 -3.00
C SER A 104 5.30 6.39 -2.22
N ILE A 105 4.32 6.97 -2.92
CA ILE A 105 3.19 7.67 -2.29
C ILE A 105 2.30 6.70 -1.50
N TYR A 106 1.97 5.53 -2.05
CA TYR A 106 1.21 4.52 -1.31
C TYR A 106 1.96 4.00 -0.09
N THR A 107 3.27 3.83 -0.19
CA THR A 107 4.11 3.41 0.93
C THR A 107 4.13 4.46 2.04
N LEU A 108 4.14 5.75 1.69
CA LEU A 108 4.06 6.85 2.64
C LEU A 108 2.71 6.80 3.40
N LEU A 109 1.60 6.62 2.69
CA LEU A 109 0.27 6.49 3.29
C LEU A 109 0.14 5.23 4.16
N ASP A 110 0.65 4.09 3.70
CA ASP A 110 0.64 2.83 4.44
C ASP A 110 1.46 2.92 5.72
N THR A 111 2.64 3.54 5.64
CA THR A 111 3.49 3.76 6.82
C THR A 111 2.82 4.66 7.84
N ALA A 112 2.13 5.71 7.39
CA ALA A 112 1.36 6.59 8.27
C ALA A 112 0.20 5.85 8.95
N LEU A 113 -0.58 5.08 8.18
CA LEU A 113 -1.69 4.31 8.71
C LEU A 113 -1.21 3.27 9.73
N LEU A 114 -0.16 2.52 9.41
CA LEU A 114 0.42 1.53 10.30
C LEU A 114 0.87 2.15 11.63
N HIS A 115 1.50 3.32 11.61
CA HIS A 115 1.87 4.01 12.85
C HIS A 115 0.67 4.38 13.72
N ILE A 116 -0.40 4.89 13.11
CA ILE A 116 -1.63 5.24 13.85
C ILE A 116 -2.25 3.97 14.45
N LEU A 117 -2.32 2.90 13.67
CA LEU A 117 -2.85 1.60 14.10
C LEU A 117 -2.05 0.99 15.25
N LEU A 118 -0.73 0.97 15.14
CA LEU A 118 0.15 0.45 16.19
C LEU A 118 0.01 1.23 17.48
N ARG A 119 -0.01 2.56 17.39
CA ARG A 119 -0.16 3.42 18.57
C ARG A 119 -1.50 3.17 19.27
N GLU A 120 -2.59 3.06 18.51
CA GLU A 120 -3.92 2.83 19.11
C GLU A 120 -4.03 1.42 19.71
N TRP A 121 -3.45 0.42 19.06
CA TRP A 121 -3.33 -0.93 19.60
C TRP A 121 -2.57 -0.97 20.92
N GLU A 122 -1.43 -0.29 21.00
CA GLU A 122 -0.62 -0.21 22.22
C GLU A 122 -1.35 0.44 23.40
N LYS A 123 -2.21 1.44 23.16
CA LYS A 123 -3.09 2.00 24.22
C LYS A 123 -4.01 0.92 24.79
N GLY A 124 -4.61 0.10 23.93
CA GLY A 124 -5.43 -1.04 24.35
C GLY A 124 -4.66 -2.05 25.18
N GLU A 125 -3.43 -2.40 24.78
CA GLU A 125 -2.55 -3.31 25.54
C GLU A 125 -2.17 -2.76 26.92
N LEU A 126 -2.07 -1.44 27.08
CA LEU A 126 -1.77 -0.77 28.35
C LEU A 126 -3.00 -0.61 29.27
N GLY A 127 -4.17 -1.14 28.85
CA GLY A 127 -5.41 -1.06 29.62
C GLY A 127 -6.07 0.33 29.58
N GLU A 128 -5.70 1.20 28.64
CA GLU A 128 -6.43 2.44 28.43
C GLU A 128 -7.86 2.14 27.96
N LYS A 129 -8.84 2.89 28.49
CA LYS A 129 -10.25 2.74 28.10
C LYS A 129 -10.43 3.20 26.65
N THR A 130 -10.35 2.24 25.75
CA THR A 130 -10.62 2.40 24.33
C THR A 130 -11.89 1.63 23.96
N GLU A 131 -12.49 2.02 22.84
CA GLU A 131 -13.56 1.22 22.25
C GLU A 131 -13.02 -0.16 21.83
N ALA A 132 -13.88 -1.17 21.82
CA ALA A 132 -13.50 -2.53 21.40
C ALA A 132 -12.81 -2.52 20.02
N TRP A 133 -11.66 -3.20 19.90
CA TRP A 133 -10.79 -3.15 18.71
C TRP A 133 -11.54 -3.48 17.41
N ASP A 134 -12.40 -4.50 17.46
CA ASP A 134 -13.26 -4.91 16.34
C ASP A 134 -14.27 -3.83 15.92
N VAL A 135 -14.79 -3.06 16.87
CA VAL A 135 -15.73 -1.97 16.60
C VAL A 135 -15.00 -0.77 16.01
N GLN A 136 -13.88 -0.35 16.61
CA GLN A 136 -13.16 0.84 16.16
C GLN A 136 -12.48 0.68 14.80
N THR A 137 -12.03 -0.52 14.44
CA THR A 137 -11.36 -0.77 13.15
C THR A 137 -12.33 -1.08 12.01
N LYS A 138 -13.58 -1.42 12.31
CA LYS A 138 -14.59 -1.81 11.31
C LYS A 138 -14.78 -0.78 10.18
N PRO A 139 -14.87 0.54 10.44
CA PRO A 139 -15.00 1.53 9.37
C PRO A 139 -13.80 1.49 8.41
N LEU A 140 -12.60 1.39 8.95
CA LEU A 140 -11.36 1.31 8.19
C LEU A 140 -11.29 0.02 7.35
N CYS A 141 -11.61 -1.14 7.93
CA CYS A 141 -11.65 -2.40 7.21
C CYS A 141 -12.63 -2.34 6.04
N SER A 142 -13.82 -1.77 6.27
CA SER A 142 -14.84 -1.59 5.23
C SER A 142 -14.36 -0.65 4.13
N ALA A 143 -13.69 0.45 4.49
CA ALA A 143 -13.12 1.39 3.53
C ALA A 143 -12.03 0.73 2.67
N LEU A 144 -11.08 0.00 3.28
CA LEU A 144 -10.02 -0.71 2.56
C LEU A 144 -10.58 -1.76 1.61
N GLU A 145 -11.52 -2.59 2.07
CA GLU A 145 -12.14 -3.63 1.24
C GLU A 145 -12.86 -3.02 0.04
N SER A 146 -13.60 -1.93 0.25
CA SER A 146 -14.29 -1.24 -0.84
C SER A 146 -13.34 -0.73 -1.92
N ARG A 147 -12.10 -0.34 -1.57
CA ARG A 147 -11.09 0.14 -2.51
C ARG A 147 -10.33 -0.98 -3.20
N VAL A 148 -10.09 -2.09 -2.53
CA VAL A 148 -9.51 -3.29 -3.16
C VAL A 148 -10.39 -3.79 -4.32
N ARG A 149 -11.72 -3.69 -4.19
CA ARG A 149 -12.66 -4.05 -5.26
C ARG A 149 -12.54 -3.18 -6.51
N LEU A 150 -11.95 -1.99 -6.40
CA LEU A 150 -11.73 -1.07 -7.53
C LEU A 150 -10.42 -1.34 -8.27
N PHE A 151 -9.56 -2.25 -7.77
CA PHE A 151 -8.27 -2.51 -8.41
C PHE A 151 -8.36 -2.93 -9.88
N PRO A 152 -9.33 -3.76 -10.32
CA PRO A 152 -9.48 -4.07 -11.74
C PRO A 152 -9.76 -2.81 -12.58
N GLU A 153 -10.64 -1.92 -12.10
CA GLU A 153 -10.98 -0.67 -12.79
C GLU A 153 -9.77 0.26 -12.85
N TRP A 154 -9.10 0.45 -11.70
CA TRP A 154 -7.87 1.23 -11.61
C TRP A 154 -6.76 0.69 -12.50
N ALA A 155 -6.64 -0.64 -12.61
CA ALA A 155 -5.66 -1.28 -13.49
C ALA A 155 -5.96 -1.01 -14.96
N LEU A 156 -7.24 -0.99 -15.36
CA LEU A 156 -7.67 -0.62 -16.71
C LEU A 156 -7.42 0.86 -17.01
N GLU A 157 -7.72 1.76 -16.07
CA GLU A 157 -7.43 3.20 -16.19
C GLU A 157 -5.94 3.47 -16.35
N ASP A 158 -5.11 2.77 -15.55
CA ASP A 158 -3.66 2.86 -15.61
C ASP A 158 -3.11 2.29 -16.93
N TYR A 159 -3.75 1.24 -17.47
CA TYR A 159 -3.39 0.57 -18.71
C TYR A 159 -3.75 1.37 -19.97
N ALA A 160 -4.89 2.08 -19.96
CA ALA A 160 -5.30 2.94 -21.07
C ALA A 160 -4.30 4.08 -21.36
N GLY A 161 -3.41 4.39 -20.40
CA GLY A 161 -2.36 5.41 -20.54
C GLY A 161 -1.02 4.92 -21.09
N PHE A 162 -0.70 3.62 -21.11
CA PHE A 162 0.62 3.09 -21.50
C PHE A 162 0.49 1.81 -22.35
N LEU A 163 1.08 1.81 -23.55
CA LEU A 163 1.04 0.67 -24.49
C LEU A 163 1.75 -0.59 -23.95
N ALA A 164 1.00 -1.70 -23.92
CA ALA A 164 1.36 -3.13 -23.87
C ALA A 164 1.81 -3.77 -22.53
N GLY A 165 0.98 -4.72 -22.05
CA GLY A 165 1.22 -5.65 -20.92
C GLY A 165 -0.07 -6.02 -20.17
N GLU A 166 -0.33 -7.30 -19.86
CA GLU A 166 -1.50 -7.68 -19.03
C GLU A 166 -1.35 -7.08 -17.61
N SER A 167 -2.18 -6.10 -17.25
CA SER A 167 -2.21 -5.50 -15.91
C SER A 167 -3.50 -5.89 -15.21
N ASN A 168 -3.46 -6.98 -14.45
CA ASN A 168 -4.57 -7.48 -13.64
C ASN A 168 -4.67 -6.82 -12.25
N GLY A 169 -3.92 -5.74 -12.00
CA GLY A 169 -3.90 -5.04 -10.71
C GLY A 169 -3.12 -5.75 -9.60
N GLU A 170 -2.40 -6.83 -9.90
CA GLU A 170 -1.58 -7.56 -8.91
C GLU A 170 -0.60 -6.66 -8.17
N TRP A 171 0.06 -5.74 -8.88
CA TRP A 171 1.00 -4.81 -8.27
C TRP A 171 0.34 -3.90 -7.21
N MET A 172 -0.92 -3.50 -7.42
CA MET A 172 -1.67 -2.70 -6.45
C MET A 172 -1.99 -3.53 -5.21
N THR A 173 -2.32 -4.80 -5.39
CA THR A 173 -2.55 -5.72 -4.27
C THR A 173 -1.32 -5.87 -3.38
N ALA A 174 -0.13 -5.89 -3.97
CA ALA A 174 1.13 -6.00 -3.26
C ALA A 174 1.56 -4.71 -2.52
N ILE A 175 1.03 -3.54 -2.92
CA ILE A 175 1.52 -2.23 -2.44
C ILE A 175 0.46 -1.47 -1.62
N TYR A 176 -0.81 -1.50 -2.02
CA TYR A 176 -1.85 -0.65 -1.46
C TYR A 176 -2.18 -1.06 -0.01
N PHE A 177 -1.72 -0.24 0.94
CA PHE A 177 -1.88 -0.45 2.38
C PHE A 177 -1.49 -1.85 2.85
N TYR A 178 -0.48 -2.48 2.23
CA TYR A 178 -0.13 -3.88 2.47
C TYR A 178 0.21 -4.14 3.94
N LYS A 179 1.07 -3.30 4.55
CA LYS A 179 1.49 -3.50 5.94
C LYS A 179 0.33 -3.26 6.90
N SER A 180 -0.43 -2.20 6.68
CA SER A 180 -1.59 -1.86 7.51
C SER A 180 -2.67 -2.93 7.44
N ARG A 181 -2.97 -3.46 6.24
CA ARG A 181 -3.94 -4.56 6.07
C ARG A 181 -3.50 -5.81 6.80
N ARG A 182 -2.22 -6.19 6.66
CA ARG A 182 -1.66 -7.34 7.38
C ARG A 182 -1.72 -7.16 8.89
N PHE A 183 -1.38 -5.97 9.39
CA PHE A 183 -1.51 -5.66 10.81
C PHE A 183 -2.97 -5.74 11.29
N LEU A 184 -3.93 -5.23 10.53
CA LEU A 184 -5.35 -5.31 10.87
C LEU A 184 -5.83 -6.77 10.95
N GLU A 185 -5.45 -7.59 9.98
CA GLU A 185 -5.78 -9.01 9.99
C GLU A 185 -5.20 -9.73 11.22
N GLU A 186 -3.89 -9.56 11.47
CA GLU A 186 -3.20 -10.18 12.61
C GLU A 186 -3.77 -9.66 13.96
N SER A 187 -4.02 -8.36 14.09
CA SER A 187 -4.57 -7.76 15.32
C SER A 187 -6.02 -8.16 15.61
N LEU A 188 -6.86 -8.29 14.58
CA LEU A 188 -8.23 -8.78 14.73
C LEU A 188 -8.27 -10.25 15.15
N GLN A 189 -7.36 -11.08 14.63
CA GLN A 189 -7.22 -12.47 15.06
C GLN A 189 -6.83 -12.57 16.54
N VAL A 190 -5.79 -11.83 16.95
CA VAL A 190 -5.34 -11.78 18.36
C VAL A 190 -6.45 -11.28 19.27
N TYR A 191 -7.11 -10.18 18.90
CA TYR A 191 -8.23 -9.62 19.66
C TYR A 191 -9.40 -10.61 19.78
N GLY A 192 -9.78 -11.24 18.67
CA GLY A 192 -10.85 -12.23 18.61
C GLY A 192 -10.57 -13.43 19.50
N LEU A 193 -9.34 -13.94 19.49
CA LEU A 193 -8.92 -15.04 20.36
C LEU A 193 -9.03 -14.66 21.84
N ARG A 194 -8.47 -13.52 22.24
CA ARG A 194 -8.56 -13.04 23.64
C ARG A 194 -9.99 -12.91 24.10
N LYS A 195 -10.85 -12.31 23.27
CA LYS A 195 -12.29 -12.19 23.53
C LYS A 195 -12.96 -13.56 23.72
N ARG A 196 -12.62 -14.57 22.90
CA ARG A 196 -13.15 -15.93 23.06
C ARG A 196 -12.68 -16.59 24.36
N VAL A 197 -11.40 -16.47 24.71
CA VAL A 197 -10.85 -17.01 25.95
C VAL A 197 -11.52 -16.36 27.16
N ASP A 198 -11.63 -15.02 27.17
CA ASP A 198 -12.30 -14.27 28.24
C ASP A 198 -13.77 -14.68 28.42
N MET A 199 -14.49 -14.93 27.32
CA MET A 199 -15.87 -15.43 27.36
C MET A 199 -16.00 -16.82 27.99
N VAL A 200 -15.01 -17.68 27.81
CA VAL A 200 -14.96 -19.03 28.39
C VAL A 200 -14.59 -18.97 29.87
N VAL A 201 -13.57 -18.17 30.20
CA VAL A 201 -13.04 -18.03 31.55
C VAL A 201 -13.98 -17.24 32.45
N ARG A 202 -14.68 -16.22 31.93
CA ARG A 202 -15.62 -15.35 32.65
C ARG A 202 -15.03 -14.73 33.93
N GLY A 203 -13.76 -14.34 33.89
CA GLY A 203 -13.05 -13.76 35.05
C GLY A 203 -12.79 -14.76 36.19
N ARG A 204 -12.91 -16.06 35.96
CA ARG A 204 -12.66 -17.11 36.97
C ARG A 204 -11.18 -17.48 37.12
N LEU A 205 -10.32 -17.03 36.21
CA LEU A 205 -8.89 -17.26 36.28
C LEU A 205 -8.14 -15.94 36.47
N PRO A 206 -7.01 -15.95 37.19
CA PRO A 206 -6.03 -14.87 37.18
C PRO A 206 -5.57 -14.54 35.76
N ALA A 207 -5.18 -13.28 35.53
CA ALA A 207 -4.75 -12.78 34.22
C ALA A 207 -3.57 -13.59 33.66
N GLU A 208 -2.66 -14.05 34.53
CA GLU A 208 -1.48 -14.82 34.14
C GLU A 208 -1.86 -16.18 33.52
N LEU A 209 -2.92 -16.82 34.02
CA LEU A 209 -3.42 -18.08 33.45
C LEU A 209 -4.22 -17.84 32.17
N VAL A 210 -4.92 -16.71 32.05
CA VAL A 210 -5.59 -16.30 30.82
C VAL A 210 -4.56 -16.08 29.72
N ASP A 211 -3.49 -15.35 30.01
CA ASP A 211 -2.40 -15.08 29.06
C ASP A 211 -1.71 -16.37 28.60
N GLU A 212 -1.51 -17.33 29.51
CA GLU A 212 -0.92 -18.62 29.16
C GLU A 212 -1.86 -19.46 28.27
N ILE A 213 -3.17 -19.44 28.55
CA ILE A 213 -4.17 -20.08 27.66
C ILE A 213 -4.16 -19.41 26.29
N VAL A 214 -4.19 -18.07 26.23
CA VAL A 214 -4.12 -17.32 24.96
C VAL A 214 -2.85 -17.72 24.21
N ARG A 215 -1.70 -17.79 24.87
CA ARG A 215 -0.43 -18.20 24.26
C ARG A 215 -0.49 -19.61 23.67
N HIS A 216 -1.09 -20.57 24.37
CA HIS A 216 -1.24 -21.94 23.89
C HIS A 216 -2.22 -22.03 22.71
N VAL A 217 -3.40 -21.43 22.81
CA VAL A 217 -4.38 -21.45 21.73
C VAL A 217 -3.87 -20.68 20.50
N SER A 218 -3.08 -19.61 20.70
CA SER A 218 -2.42 -18.91 19.60
C SER A 218 -1.48 -19.83 18.80
N LEU A 219 -0.74 -20.71 19.46
CA LEU A 219 0.13 -21.68 18.78
C LEU A 219 -0.68 -22.71 17.98
N ASP A 220 -1.80 -23.16 18.53
CA ASP A 220 -2.66 -24.16 17.87
C ASP A 220 -3.45 -23.57 16.68
N GLU A 221 -3.84 -22.29 16.77
CA GLU A 221 -4.62 -21.59 15.74
C GLU A 221 -3.76 -20.78 14.74
N ASP A 222 -2.42 -20.87 14.82
CA ASP A 222 -1.47 -20.09 14.01
C ASP A 222 -1.67 -18.55 14.13
N VAL A 223 -2.12 -18.10 15.30
CA VAL A 223 -2.27 -16.67 15.63
C VAL A 223 -0.93 -16.14 16.17
N PRO A 224 -0.50 -14.92 15.78
CA PRO A 224 0.76 -14.36 16.27
C PRO A 224 0.86 -14.35 17.81
N THR A 225 1.92 -14.99 18.33
CA THR A 225 2.23 -15.04 19.77
C THR A 225 3.15 -13.90 20.22
N GLU A 226 3.89 -13.32 19.29
CA GLU A 226 4.75 -12.17 19.55
C GLU A 226 3.94 -10.87 19.66
N SER A 227 4.49 -9.89 20.38
CA SER A 227 3.93 -8.53 20.38
C SER A 227 3.85 -8.00 18.95
N LEU A 228 2.63 -7.68 18.50
CA LEU A 228 2.40 -7.08 17.18
C LEU A 228 3.18 -5.77 16.99
N GLY A 229 3.36 -5.01 18.08
CA GLY A 229 4.23 -3.84 18.14
C GLY A 229 5.66 -4.15 17.68
N LYS A 230 6.27 -5.21 18.20
CA LYS A 230 7.63 -5.64 17.82
C LYS A 230 7.69 -6.21 16.40
N ARG A 231 6.69 -6.99 16.01
CA ARG A 231 6.59 -7.64 14.70
C ARG A 231 6.47 -6.62 13.55
N HIS A 232 5.72 -5.55 13.79
CA HIS A 232 5.45 -4.48 12.81
C HIS A 232 6.25 -3.21 13.04
N SER A 233 7.06 -3.14 14.11
CA SER A 233 7.99 -2.04 14.35
C SER A 233 8.87 -1.83 13.13
N LEU A 234 8.96 -0.58 12.67
CA LEU A 234 9.79 -0.16 11.54
C LEU A 234 11.31 -0.23 11.80
N LYS A 235 11.77 -1.08 12.74
CA LYS A 235 13.19 -1.38 12.89
C LYS A 235 13.63 -2.33 11.77
N GLY A 236 13.91 -1.75 10.61
CA GLY A 236 14.43 -2.47 9.45
C GLY A 236 14.92 -1.55 8.34
N LYS A 237 16.19 -1.12 8.46
CA LYS A 237 17.08 -0.57 7.42
C LYS A 237 16.60 0.70 6.69
N GLN A 238 17.07 1.86 7.14
CA GLN A 238 17.37 2.93 6.19
C GLN A 238 18.41 2.39 5.19
N PRO A 239 18.17 2.47 3.87
CA PRO A 239 19.24 2.25 2.92
C PRO A 239 20.24 3.39 3.07
N VAL A 240 21.48 3.02 3.36
CA VAL A 240 22.68 3.86 3.17
C VAL A 240 22.86 4.13 1.69
#